data_AF-A0AA35XDD1-F1
#
_entry.id   AF-A0AA35XDD1-F1
#
_cell.length_a   1.000
_cell.length_b   1.000
_cell.length_c   1.000
_cell.angle_alpha   90.00
_cell.angle_beta   90.00
_cell.angle_gamma   90.00
#
_symmetry.space_group_name_H-M   'P 1'
#
loop_
_entity.id
_entity.type
_entity.pdbx_description
1 polymer ?
#
loop_
_entity_poly.entity_id
_entity_poly.type
_entity_poly.pdbx_seq_one_letter_code
_entity_poly.pdbx_strand_id
1 'polypeptide(L)'
;MVLDGLGLDKDATLAYISDNSPTYPQFEAWVLEQSGGSLDRSAVAELNAAIAGYNHDDDTRGSILGASSIDDDGSILDAVNLNNLDDWYELHASLG
;
A
#
# COMPACT_ATOMS: atom_id res chain seq x y z
N MET A 1 8.91 -2.95 3.18
CA MET A 1 8.54 -3.78 2.01
C MET A 1 8.64 -3.01 0.70
N VAL A 2 7.80 -2.01 0.42
CA VAL A 2 7.81 -1.32 -0.89
C VAL A 2 9.09 -0.51 -1.11
N LEU A 3 9.48 0.35 -0.16
CA LEU A 3 10.72 1.15 -0.29
C LEU A 3 11.95 0.24 -0.40
N ASP A 4 12.03 -0.79 0.46
CA ASP A 4 13.13 -1.77 0.41
C ASP A 4 13.16 -2.53 -0.92
N GLY A 5 12.00 -2.94 -1.44
CA GLY A 5 11.87 -3.67 -2.70
C GLY A 5 12.21 -2.83 -3.94
N LEU A 6 12.11 -1.51 -3.84
CA LEU A 6 12.56 -0.56 -4.86
C LEU A 6 13.99 -0.05 -4.61
N GLY A 7 14.64 -0.44 -3.51
CA GLY A 7 15.96 0.05 -3.12
C GLY A 7 15.98 1.53 -2.72
N LEU A 8 14.86 2.08 -2.29
CA LEU A 8 14.73 3.48 -1.89
C LEU A 8 15.12 3.67 -0.43
N ASP A 9 15.90 4.72 -0.15
CA ASP A 9 16.19 5.14 1.21
C ASP A 9 14.94 5.73 1.87
N LYS A 10 14.57 5.20 3.03
CA LYS A 10 13.33 5.59 3.73
C LYS A 10 13.35 7.04 4.17
N ASP A 11 14.46 7.51 4.73
CA ASP A 11 14.56 8.85 5.31
C ASP A 11 14.58 9.90 4.20
N ALA A 12 15.32 9.65 3.11
CA ALA A 12 15.33 10.49 1.92
C ALA A 12 13.94 10.54 1.24
N THR A 13 13.24 9.41 1.19
CA THR A 13 11.87 9.36 0.64
C THR A 13 10.91 10.20 1.48
N LEU A 14 10.91 10.03 2.80
CA LEU A 14 10.05 10.80 3.71
C LEU A 14 10.37 12.30 3.68
N ALA A 15 11.66 12.65 3.64
CA ALA A 15 12.09 14.03 3.51
C ALA A 15 11.59 14.66 2.19
N TYR A 16 11.73 13.95 1.06
CA TYR A 16 11.24 14.45 -0.22
C TYR A 16 9.73 14.72 -0.21
N ILE A 17 8.93 13.80 0.32
CA ILE A 17 7.47 13.96 0.42
C ILE A 17 7.12 15.16 1.30
N SER A 18 7.74 15.26 2.48
CA SER A 18 7.49 16.34 3.44
C SER A 18 7.86 17.72 2.88
N ASP A 19 9.04 17.83 2.27
CA ASP A 19 9.60 19.12 1.86
C ASP A 19 8.98 19.64 0.55
N ASN A 20 8.50 18.73 -0.31
CA ASN A 20 8.06 19.09 -1.66
C ASN A 20 6.55 18.94 -1.88
N SER A 21 5.84 18.17 -1.05
CA SER A 21 4.44 17.80 -1.26
C SER A 21 4.16 17.43 -2.72
N PRO A 22 4.92 16.48 -3.30
CA PRO A 22 4.88 16.22 -4.73
C PRO A 22 3.51 15.69 -5.14
N THR A 23 3.08 16.06 -6.34
CA THR A 23 2.01 15.34 -7.02
C THR A 23 2.44 13.90 -7.30
N TYR A 24 1.48 13.02 -7.54
CA TYR A 24 1.76 11.62 -7.86
C TYR A 24 2.79 11.45 -9.01
N PRO A 25 2.65 12.12 -10.18
CA PRO A 25 3.65 12.00 -11.25
C PRO A 25 5.03 12.60 -10.89
N GLN A 26 5.08 13.63 -10.04
CA GLN A 26 6.36 14.18 -9.56
C GLN A 26 7.08 13.17 -8.66
N PHE A 27 6.33 12.46 -7.81
CA PHE A 27 6.90 11.41 -6.98
C PHE A 27 7.37 10.21 -7.81
N GLU A 28 6.62 9.79 -8.83
CA GLU A 28 7.07 8.74 -9.76
C GLU A 28 8.38 9.12 -10.48
N ALA A 29 8.48 10.37 -10.94
CA ALA A 29 9.69 10.88 -11.58
C ALA A 29 10.89 10.86 -10.61
N TRP A 30 10.67 11.26 -9.36
CA TRP A 30 11.70 11.22 -8.32
C TRP A 30 12.14 9.79 -7.99
N VAL A 31 11.21 8.84 -7.85
CA VAL A 31 11.52 7.41 -7.65
C VAL A 31 12.38 6.87 -8.79
N LEU A 32 12.04 7.21 -10.04
CA LEU A 32 12.81 6.80 -11.20
C LEU A 32 14.23 7.40 -11.20
N GLU A 33 14.38 8.65 -10.78
CA GLU A 33 15.68 9.31 -10.60
C GLU A 33 16.53 8.58 -9.54
N GLN A 34 15.95 8.26 -8.38
CA GLN A 34 16.64 7.50 -7.33
C GLN A 34 17.05 6.10 -7.79
N SER A 35 16.34 5.55 -8.79
CA SER A 35 16.61 4.23 -9.37
C SER A 35 17.58 4.27 -10.57
N GLY A 36 18.22 5.42 -10.83
CA GLY A 36 19.16 5.56 -11.95
C GLY A 36 18.49 5.54 -13.34
N GLY A 37 17.20 5.87 -13.41
CA GLY A 37 16.45 5.99 -14.67
C GLY A 37 15.70 4.74 -15.12
N SER A 38 15.77 3.63 -14.37
CA SER A 38 15.01 2.41 -14.67
C SER A 38 14.79 1.54 -13.44
N LEU A 39 13.68 0.80 -13.41
CA LEU A 39 13.42 -0.22 -12.39
C LEU A 39 13.70 -1.62 -12.94
N ASP A 40 14.23 -2.50 -12.10
CA ASP A 40 14.35 -3.92 -12.42
C ASP A 40 12.95 -4.55 -12.47
N ARG A 41 12.54 -4.95 -13.67
CA ARG A 41 11.22 -5.55 -13.91
C ARG A 41 11.00 -6.85 -13.14
N SER A 42 12.06 -7.63 -12.90
CA SER A 42 11.96 -8.88 -12.16
C SER A 42 11.73 -8.64 -10.68
N ALA A 43 12.50 -7.71 -10.09
CA ALA A 43 12.31 -7.28 -8.70
C ALA A 43 10.92 -6.63 -8.49
N VAL A 44 10.45 -5.82 -9.43
CA VAL A 44 9.10 -5.24 -9.40
C VAL A 44 8.02 -6.33 -9.46
N ALA A 45 8.20 -7.35 -10.30
CA ALA A 45 7.25 -8.47 -10.37
C ALA A 45 7.21 -9.28 -9.06
N GLU A 46 8.37 -9.52 -8.45
CA GLU A 46 8.47 -10.19 -7.15
C GLU A 46 7.80 -9.38 -6.04
N LEU A 47 8.07 -8.07 -5.98
CA LEU A 47 7.42 -7.16 -5.04
C LEU A 47 5.90 -7.17 -5.20
N ASN A 48 5.41 -7.07 -6.44
CA ASN A 48 3.97 -7.11 -6.70
C ASN A 48 3.34 -8.45 -6.29
N ALA A 49 4.03 -9.57 -6.50
CA ALA A 49 3.56 -10.88 -6.04
C ALA A 49 3.51 -10.96 -4.50
N ALA A 50 4.50 -10.38 -3.81
CA ALA A 50 4.51 -10.30 -2.35
C ALA A 50 3.35 -9.43 -1.81
N ILE A 51 3.08 -8.29 -2.45
CA ILE A 51 1.93 -7.43 -2.10
C ILE A 51 0.61 -8.17 -2.34
N ALA A 52 0.44 -8.81 -3.49
CA ALA A 52 -0.79 -9.51 -3.84
C ALA A 52 -1.06 -10.74 -2.97
N GLY A 53 0.00 -11.40 -2.48
CA GLY A 53 -0.10 -12.54 -1.57
C GLY A 53 -0.12 -12.18 -0.08
N TYR A 54 -0.08 -10.89 0.26
CA TYR A 54 -0.10 -10.44 1.65
C TYR A 54 -1.51 -10.56 2.23
N ASN A 55 -1.60 -11.23 3.37
CA ASN A 55 -2.81 -11.33 4.17
C ASN A 55 -2.60 -10.58 5.48
N HIS A 56 -3.65 -9.89 5.94
CA HIS A 56 -3.67 -9.34 7.30
C HIS A 56 -3.74 -10.45 8.34
N ASP A 57 -3.35 -10.13 9.57
CA ASP A 57 -3.65 -11.00 10.71
C ASP A 57 -5.16 -11.10 10.97
N ASP A 58 -5.54 -12.13 11.74
CA ASP A 58 -6.95 -12.43 12.04
C ASP A 58 -7.66 -11.26 12.75
N ASP A 59 -6.95 -10.56 13.63
CA ASP A 59 -7.52 -9.44 14.41
C ASP A 59 -7.86 -8.26 13.49
N THR A 60 -6.92 -7.89 12.61
CA THR A 60 -7.10 -6.81 11.63
C THR A 60 -8.21 -7.15 10.63
N ARG A 61 -8.20 -8.36 10.08
CA ARG A 61 -9.27 -8.84 9.18
C ARG A 61 -10.64 -8.76 9.87
N GLY A 62 -10.74 -9.30 11.08
CA GLY A 62 -11.99 -9.31 11.86
C GLY A 62 -12.52 -7.91 12.15
N SER A 63 -11.64 -6.96 12.44
CA SER A 63 -12.00 -5.56 12.65
C SER A 63 -12.63 -4.91 11.41
N ILE A 64 -11.98 -5.05 10.24
CA ILE A 64 -12.44 -4.48 8.97
C ILE A 64 -13.79 -5.07 8.55
N LEU A 65 -13.91 -6.41 8.59
CA LEU A 65 -15.15 -7.11 8.24
C LEU A 65 -16.29 -6.73 9.20
N GLY A 66 -16.00 -6.67 10.50
CA GLY A 66 -16.96 -6.28 11.53
C GLY A 66 -17.47 -4.85 11.36
N ALA A 67 -16.59 -3.89 11.05
CA ALA A 67 -16.98 -2.51 10.76
C ALA A 67 -17.97 -2.42 9.59
N SER A 68 -17.76 -3.28 8.58
CA SER A 68 -18.62 -3.39 7.40
C SER A 68 -19.83 -4.33 7.58
N SER A 69 -20.06 -4.89 8.77
CA SER A 69 -21.12 -5.87 9.05
C SER A 69 -21.08 -7.10 8.12
N ILE A 70 -19.87 -7.57 7.80
CA ILE A 70 -19.63 -8.79 7.02
C ILE A 70 -19.16 -9.88 7.99
N ASP A 71 -19.75 -11.07 7.88
CA ASP A 71 -19.33 -12.22 8.68
C ASP A 71 -17.95 -12.71 8.22
N ASP A 72 -17.04 -12.93 9.19
CA ASP A 72 -15.74 -13.54 8.90
C ASP A 72 -15.87 -15.07 8.83
N ASP A 73 -16.06 -15.58 7.62
CA ASP A 73 -16.06 -17.03 7.33
C ASP A 73 -14.68 -17.54 6.87
N GLY A 74 -13.65 -16.68 6.94
CA GLY A 74 -12.29 -16.99 6.49
C GLY A 74 -12.11 -17.04 4.97
N SER A 75 -13.10 -16.60 4.16
CA SER A 75 -12.97 -16.56 2.70
C SER A 75 -12.29 -15.30 2.16
N ILE A 76 -12.33 -14.19 2.91
CA ILE A 76 -11.73 -12.89 2.53
C ILE A 76 -10.43 -12.69 3.31
N LEU A 77 -9.32 -13.13 2.74
CA LEU A 77 -8.01 -13.08 3.41
C LEU A 77 -7.07 -12.01 2.84
N ASP A 78 -7.32 -11.58 1.60
CA ASP A 78 -6.38 -10.74 0.88
C ASP A 78 -6.40 -9.31 1.45
N ALA A 79 -5.22 -8.83 1.86
CA ALA A 79 -5.11 -7.55 2.52
C ALA A 79 -5.49 -6.37 1.61
N VAL A 80 -5.31 -6.51 0.29
CA VAL A 80 -5.59 -5.45 -0.67
C VAL A 80 -7.09 -5.14 -0.74
N ASN A 81 -7.96 -6.15 -0.87
CA ASN A 81 -9.40 -5.94 -0.86
C ASN A 81 -9.93 -5.57 0.52
N LEU A 82 -9.32 -6.09 1.60
CA LEU A 82 -9.65 -5.65 2.95
C LEU A 82 -9.35 -4.15 3.14
N ASN A 83 -8.18 -3.67 2.70
CA ASN A 83 -7.87 -2.24 2.74
C ASN A 83 -8.86 -1.42 1.90
N ASN A 84 -9.22 -1.88 0.69
CA ASN A 84 -10.22 -1.19 -0.13
C ASN A 84 -11.56 -1.07 0.62
N LEU A 85 -12.01 -2.15 1.28
CA LEU A 85 -13.25 -2.16 2.04
C LEU A 85 -13.19 -1.16 3.20
N ASP A 86 -12.08 -1.15 3.95
CA ASP A 86 -11.84 -0.25 5.07
C ASP A 86 -11.80 1.22 4.61
N ASP A 87 -11.04 1.53 3.54
CA ASP A 87 -10.93 2.86 2.96
C ASP A 87 -12.31 3.42 2.55
N TRP A 88 -13.16 2.60 1.91
CA TRP A 88 -14.52 3.03 1.54
C TRP A 88 -15.42 3.23 2.76
N TYR A 89 -15.28 2.38 3.78
CA TYR A 89 -16.01 2.52 5.03
C TYR A 89 -15.61 3.81 5.77
N GLU A 90 -14.30 4.04 5.96
CA GLU A 90 -13.76 5.22 6.62
C GLU A 90 -14.12 6.51 5.88
N LEU A 91 -13.99 6.50 4.54
CA LEU A 91 -14.42 7.63 3.71
C LEU A 91 -15.90 7.94 3.95
N HIS A 92 -16.78 6.95 3.92
CA HIS A 92 -18.21 7.16 4.16
C HIS A 92 -18.47 7.66 5.59
N ALA A 93 -17.79 7.09 6.59
CA ALA A 93 -17.92 7.52 7.99
C ALA A 93 -17.48 8.98 8.20
N SER A 94 -16.50 9.47 7.43
CA SER A 94 -16.02 10.85 7.50
C SER A 94 -16.99 11.91 6.95
N LEU A 95 -18.08 11.49 6.29
CA LEU A 95 -19.10 12.39 5.72
C LEU A 95 -20.18 12.81 6.72
N GLY A 96 -20.23 12.19 7.90
CA GLY A 96 -21.18 12.48 8.99
C GLY A 96 -20.52 13.16 10.18
#